data_AF-A0A258XF46-F1
#
_entry.id   AF-A0A258XF46-F1
#
_cell.length_a   1.000
_cell.length_b   1.000
_cell.length_c   1.000
_cell.angle_alpha   90.00
_cell.angle_beta   90.00
_cell.angle_gamma   90.00
#
_symmetry.space_group_name_H-M   'P 1'
#
loop_
_entity.id
_entity.type
_entity.pdbx_description
1 polymer ?
#
loop_
_entity_poly.entity_id
_entity_poly.type
_entity_poly.pdbx_seq_one_letter_code
_entity_poly.pdbx_strand_id
1 'polypeptide(L)'
;MFIRSERLFLRPSWPEDWAELHALLDDEAIVRNLACAPWPYGPDEARSFAASAQGMRHPQFFVTLPGATGTRLIGCAGLAEEDGETVIGYWIARQHWNNGYATE
;
A
#
# COMPACT_ATOMS: atom_id res chain seq x y z
N MET A 1 -6.55 12.89 2.32
CA MET A 1 -6.28 13.42 0.96
C MET A 1 -6.50 12.30 -0.04
N PHE A 2 -6.99 12.60 -1.24
CA PHE A 2 -7.15 11.62 -2.33
C PHE A 2 -6.36 12.11 -3.54
N ILE A 3 -5.76 11.18 -4.29
CA ILE A 3 -4.99 11.49 -5.49
C ILE A 3 -5.52 10.61 -6.63
N ARG A 4 -5.64 11.20 -7.81
CA ARG A 4 -6.05 10.49 -9.02
C ARG A 4 -4.97 10.68 -10.09
N SER A 5 -4.49 9.59 -10.65
CA SER A 5 -3.63 9.58 -11.83
C SER A 5 -4.44 9.19 -13.08
N GLU A 6 -3.76 8.85 -14.17
CA GLU A 6 -4.40 8.41 -15.41
C GLU A 6 -5.21 7.12 -15.20
N ARG A 7 -4.63 6.14 -14.50
CA ARG A 7 -5.20 4.79 -14.31
C ARG A 7 -5.47 4.45 -12.85
N LEU A 8 -4.87 5.15 -11.89
CA LEU A 8 -4.91 4.80 -10.47
C LEU A 8 -5.67 5.82 -9.62
N PHE A 9 -6.20 5.33 -8.52
CA PHE A 9 -6.78 6.14 -7.47
C PHE A 9 -6.12 5.82 -6.13
N LEU A 10 -5.52 6.83 -5.51
CA LEU A 10 -4.81 6.72 -4.25
C LEU A 10 -5.67 7.33 -3.14
N ARG A 11 -5.90 6.53 -2.10
CA ARG A 11 -6.77 6.92 -0.98
C ARG A 11 -6.13 6.57 0.37
N PRO A 12 -6.55 7.21 1.46
CA PRO A 12 -6.20 6.74 2.80
C PRO A 12 -6.66 5.29 3.02
N SER A 13 -5.95 4.58 3.88
CA SER A 13 -6.40 3.28 4.40
C SER A 13 -7.61 3.43 5.32
N TRP A 14 -8.44 2.40 5.35
CA TRP A 14 -9.49 2.21 6.34
C TRP A 14 -9.28 0.89 7.07
N PRO A 15 -9.73 0.76 8.34
CA PRO A 15 -9.59 -0.47 9.10
C PRO A 15 -10.12 -1.70 8.35
N GLU A 16 -11.21 -1.57 7.60
CA GLU A 16 -11.86 -2.64 6.85
C GLU A 16 -11.01 -3.22 5.72
N ASP A 17 -10.00 -2.49 5.25
CA ASP A 17 -9.14 -2.93 4.16
C ASP A 17 -8.15 -4.04 4.56
N TRP A 18 -8.04 -4.34 5.86
CA TRP A 18 -7.03 -5.26 6.41
C TRP A 18 -7.02 -6.63 5.70
N ALA A 19 -8.19 -7.14 5.32
CA ALA A 19 -8.31 -8.45 4.70
C ALA A 19 -7.79 -8.45 3.25
N GLU A 20 -8.10 -7.40 2.48
CA GLU A 20 -7.61 -7.24 1.11
C GLU A 20 -6.11 -6.96 1.12
N LEU A 21 -5.64 -6.11 2.04
CA LEU A 21 -4.21 -5.86 2.28
C LEU A 21 -3.45 -7.16 2.58
N HIS A 22 -3.92 -7.93 3.56
CA HIS A 22 -3.27 -9.18 3.97
C HIS A 22 -3.17 -10.16 2.80
N ALA A 23 -4.25 -10.35 2.04
CA ALA A 23 -4.27 -11.24 0.89
C ALA A 23 -3.28 -10.84 -0.22
N LEU A 24 -2.92 -9.56 -0.31
CA LEU A 24 -1.96 -9.06 -1.30
C LEU A 24 -0.53 -9.02 -0.78
N LEU A 25 -0.33 -8.83 0.54
CA LEU A 25 0.98 -8.63 1.16
C LEU A 25 1.60 -9.89 1.76
N ASP A 26 0.81 -10.94 2.02
CA ASP A 26 1.28 -12.27 2.43
C ASP A 26 1.93 -13.04 1.24
N ASP A 27 2.87 -12.39 0.56
CA ASP A 27 3.72 -12.95 -0.49
C ASP A 27 5.19 -12.58 -0.19
N GLU A 28 6.01 -13.60 0.08
CA GLU A 28 7.43 -13.45 0.42
C GLU A 28 8.21 -12.67 -0.63
N ALA A 29 7.80 -12.76 -1.91
CA ALA A 29 8.45 -12.04 -3.01
C ALA A 29 8.20 -10.53 -2.93
N ILE A 30 7.14 -10.09 -2.24
CA ILE A 30 6.87 -8.68 -1.97
C ILE A 30 7.57 -8.27 -0.67
N VAL A 31 7.32 -9.01 0.42
CA VAL A 31 7.81 -8.67 1.77
C VAL A 31 9.32 -8.55 1.82
N ARG A 32 10.07 -9.39 1.11
CA ARG A 32 11.54 -9.32 1.07
C ARG A 32 12.11 -8.00 0.54
N ASN A 33 11.31 -7.23 -0.20
CA ASN A 33 11.71 -5.94 -0.75
C ASN A 33 11.22 -4.76 0.10
N LEU A 34 10.48 -5.03 1.18
CA LEU A 34 9.95 -4.01 2.09
C LEU A 34 10.92 -3.81 3.26
N ALA A 35 11.18 -2.55 3.61
CA ALA A 35 12.10 -2.21 4.68
C ALA A 35 11.65 -2.71 6.07
N CYS A 36 10.34 -2.68 6.34
CA CYS A 36 9.81 -2.85 7.70
C CYS A 36 8.76 -3.97 7.84
N ALA A 37 8.33 -4.61 6.74
CA ALA A 37 7.30 -5.64 6.82
C ALA A 37 7.89 -6.95 7.36
N PRO A 38 7.32 -7.54 8.41
CA PRO A 38 7.81 -8.82 8.94
C PRO A 38 7.45 -9.97 8.01
N TRP A 39 8.24 -11.03 8.06
CA TRP A 39 7.92 -12.31 7.43
C TRP A 39 7.88 -13.44 8.47
N PRO A 40 6.80 -14.26 8.51
CA PRO A 40 5.57 -14.17 7.73
C PRO A 40 4.76 -12.90 8.04
N TYR A 41 4.00 -12.39 7.06
CA TYR A 41 3.15 -11.21 7.26
C TYR A 41 1.77 -11.64 7.74
N GLY A 42 1.45 -11.35 9.01
CA GLY A 42 0.24 -11.86 9.64
C GLY A 42 -0.98 -10.94 9.53
N PRO A 43 -2.18 -11.45 9.88
CA PRO A 43 -3.41 -10.67 9.89
C PRO A 43 -3.39 -9.50 10.88
N ASP A 44 -2.67 -9.61 11.99
CA ASP A 44 -2.62 -8.56 13.01
C ASP A 44 -1.73 -7.40 12.57
N GLU A 45 -0.65 -7.68 11.84
CA GLU A 45 0.16 -6.67 11.16
C GLU A 45 -0.67 -5.92 10.11
N ALA A 46 -1.48 -6.65 9.33
CA ALA A 46 -2.38 -6.06 8.34
C ALA A 46 -3.43 -5.15 8.99
N ARG A 47 -4.04 -5.59 10.10
CA ARG A 47 -5.01 -4.77 10.86
C ARG A 47 -4.37 -3.52 11.44
N SER A 48 -3.19 -3.66 12.04
CA SER A 48 -2.44 -2.55 12.61
C SER A 48 -2.07 -1.53 11.53
N PHE A 49 -1.62 -1.99 10.36
CA PHE A 49 -1.29 -1.12 9.24
C PHE A 49 -2.54 -0.42 8.68
N ALA A 50 -3.61 -1.15 8.40
CA ALA A 50 -4.85 -0.58 7.86
C ALA A 50 -5.50 0.46 8.79
N ALA A 51 -5.42 0.24 10.12
CA ALA A 51 -5.97 1.13 11.13
C ALA A 51 -5.05 2.33 11.48
N SER A 52 -3.83 2.38 10.94
CA SER A 52 -2.88 3.41 11.31
C SER A 52 -3.31 4.80 10.82
N ALA A 53 -3.15 5.80 11.69
CA ALA A 53 -3.56 7.16 11.41
C ALA A 53 -2.68 7.79 10.31
N GLN A 54 -3.30 8.60 9.47
CA GLN A 54 -2.59 9.32 8.42
C GLN A 54 -1.69 10.40 9.00
N GLY A 55 -0.38 10.30 8.77
CA GLY A 55 0.57 11.34 9.10
C GLY A 55 0.35 12.58 8.23
N MET A 56 0.34 13.76 8.85
CA MET A 56 0.19 15.03 8.11
C MET A 56 1.40 15.31 7.21
N ARG A 57 2.61 14.98 7.67
CA ARG A 57 3.87 15.14 6.93
C ARG A 57 4.23 13.91 6.10
N HIS A 58 3.87 12.73 6.60
CA HIS A 58 4.21 11.44 6.02
C HIS A 58 2.92 10.63 5.76
N PRO A 59 2.12 11.01 4.75
CA PRO A 59 0.89 10.33 4.43
C PRO A 59 1.16 9.00 3.73
N GLN A 60 0.25 8.06 3.90
CA GLN A 60 0.28 6.75 3.25
C GLN A 60 -1.02 6.52 2.48
N PHE A 61 -0.90 6.02 1.27
CA PHE A 61 -2.02 5.83 0.37
C PHE A 61 -2.10 4.40 -0.12
N PHE A 62 -3.29 3.84 -0.02
CA PHE A 62 -3.65 2.62 -0.71
C PHE A 62 -3.83 2.95 -2.18
N VAL A 63 -3.07 2.25 -3.02
CA VAL A 63 -3.13 2.36 -4.47
C VAL A 63 -4.24 1.44 -4.93
N THR A 64 -5.26 2.02 -5.56
CA THR A 64 -6.41 1.26 -6.05
C THR A 64 -6.58 1.38 -7.55
N LEU A 65 -7.01 0.29 -8.18
CA LEU A 65 -7.33 0.23 -9.60
C LEU A 65 -8.85 0.29 -9.78
N PRO A 66 -9.40 1.33 -10.42
CA PRO A 66 -10.83 1.39 -10.74
C PRO A 66 -11.24 0.31 -11.73
N GLY A 67 -12.38 -0.34 -11.49
CA GLY A 67 -12.97 -1.35 -12.37
C GLY A 67 -14.50 -1.28 -12.40
N ALA A 68 -15.11 -2.10 -13.26
CA ALA A 68 -16.56 -2.11 -13.48
C ALA A 68 -17.38 -2.45 -12.21
N THR A 69 -16.78 -3.18 -11.27
CA THR A 69 -17.40 -3.60 -9.99
C THR A 69 -16.80 -2.86 -8.79
N GLY A 70 -16.33 -1.63 -9.00
CA GLY A 70 -15.67 -0.81 -7.99
C GLY A 70 -14.15 -0.84 -8.08
N THR A 71 -13.50 -0.19 -7.10
CA THR A 71 -12.03 -0.15 -6.99
C THR A 71 -11.50 -1.42 -6.32
N ARG A 72 -10.27 -1.81 -6.67
CA ARG A 72 -9.53 -2.92 -6.05
C ARG A 72 -8.22 -2.41 -5.50
N LEU A 73 -7.83 -2.84 -4.31
CA LEU A 73 -6.50 -2.57 -3.78
C LEU A 73 -5.47 -3.31 -4.62
N ILE A 74 -4.41 -2.61 -5.02
CA ILE A 74 -3.31 -3.20 -5.78
C ILE A 74 -1.94 -2.92 -5.15
N GLY A 75 -1.88 -2.09 -4.11
CA GLY A 75 -0.61 -1.70 -3.50
C GLY A 75 -0.75 -0.59 -2.48
N CYS A 76 0.40 -0.08 -2.03
CA CYS A 76 0.50 1.09 -1.17
C CYS A 76 1.65 1.97 -1.65
N ALA A 77 1.51 3.28 -1.50
CA ALA A 77 2.54 4.28 -1.74
C ALA A 77 2.44 5.36 -0.67
N GLY A 78 3.55 5.80 -0.13
CA GLY A 78 3.55 6.77 0.95
C GLY A 78 4.91 7.39 1.19
N LEU A 79 4.90 8.38 2.07
CA LEU A 79 6.10 8.98 2.61
C LEU A 79 6.35 8.41 4.00
N ALA A 80 7.61 8.25 4.35
CA ALA A 80 8.07 7.90 5.70
C ALA A 80 9.27 8.77 6.08
N GLU A 81 9.57 8.82 7.36
CA GLU A 81 10.82 9.39 7.87
C GLU A 81 11.80 8.25 8.13
N GLU A 82 13.01 8.36 7.58
CA GLU A 82 14.11 7.42 7.80
C GLU A 82 15.39 8.24 8.00
N ASP A 83 16.04 8.06 9.16
CA ASP A 83 17.25 8.81 9.56
C ASP A 83 17.16 10.34 9.43
N GLY A 84 15.97 10.90 9.68
CA GLY A 84 15.70 12.34 9.58
C GLY A 84 15.45 12.85 8.16
N GLU A 85 15.44 11.97 7.17
CA GLU A 85 15.13 12.27 5.78
C GLU A 85 13.73 11.75 5.40
N THR A 86 13.08 12.42 4.44
CA THR A 86 11.81 11.94 3.90
C THR A 86 12.07 10.96 2.76
N VAL A 87 11.67 9.70 2.95
CA VAL A 87 11.77 8.64 1.95
C VAL A 87 10.41 8.30 1.36
N ILE A 88 10.42 7.84 0.10
CA ILE A 88 9.23 7.30 -0.57
C ILE A 88 9.27 5.78 -0.44
N GLY A 89 8.21 5.21 0.13
CA GLY A 89 8.01 3.77 0.19
C GLY A 89 6.80 3.37 -0.67
N TYR A 90 6.93 2.30 -1.45
CA TYR A 90 5.81 1.74 -2.17
C TYR A 90 5.94 0.23 -2.36
N TRP A 91 4.80 -0.42 -2.59
CA TRP A 91 4.74 -1.77 -3.12
C TRP A 91 3.49 -1.95 -3.95
N ILE A 92 3.58 -2.82 -4.96
CA ILE A 92 2.48 -3.24 -5.81
C ILE A 92 2.37 -4.75 -5.70
N ALA A 93 1.15 -5.28 -5.60
CA ALA A 93 0.91 -6.71 -5.55
C ALA A 93 1.46 -7.40 -6.80
N ARG A 94 2.03 -8.59 -6.62
CA ARG A 94 2.81 -9.28 -7.65
C ARG A 94 2.06 -9.49 -8.96
N GLN A 95 0.77 -9.78 -8.89
CA GLN A 95 -0.11 -9.96 -10.04
C GLN A 95 -0.26 -8.70 -10.92
N HIS A 96 0.17 -7.53 -10.43
CA HIS A 96 0.09 -6.25 -11.13
C HIS A 96 1.46 -5.70 -11.56
N TRP A 97 2.54 -6.46 -11.40
CA TRP A 97 3.87 -6.08 -11.88
C TRP A 97 3.92 -5.97 -13.41
N ASN A 98 4.91 -5.25 -13.94
CA ASN A 98 5.09 -4.98 -15.38
C ASN A 98 3.96 -4.18 -16.07
N ASN A 99 3.05 -3.57 -15.30
CA ASN A 99 1.99 -2.69 -15.83
C ASN A 99 2.31 -1.20 -15.68
N GLY A 100 3.47 -0.84 -15.12
CA GLY A 100 3.89 0.54 -14.88
C GLY A 100 3.25 1.23 -13.66
N TYR A 101 2.45 0.53 -12.85
CA TYR A 101 1.74 1.13 -11.71
C TYR A 101 2.63 1.60 -10.56
N ALA A 102 3.85 1.08 -10.44
CA ALA A 102 4.79 1.57 -9.43
C ALA A 102 5.42 2.92 -9.83
N THR A 103 5.48 3.20 -11.13
CA THR A 103 6.09 4.43 -11.67
C THR A 103 5.07 5.55 -11.84
N GLU A 104 3.81 5.20 -12.05
CA GLU A 104 2.67 6.11 -12.13
C GLU A 104 2.23 6.63 -10.75
#